data_AF-A0A524CTK7-F1
#
_entry.id   AF-A0A524CTK7-F1
#
_cell.length_a   1.000
_cell.length_b   1.000
_cell.length_c   1.000
_cell.angle_alpha   90.00
_cell.angle_beta   90.00
_cell.angle_gamma   90.00
#
_symmetry.space_group_name_H-M   'P 1'
#
loop_
_entity.id
_entity.type
_entity.pdbx_description
1 polymer ?
#
loop_
_entity_poly.entity_id
_entity_poly.type
_entity_poly.pdbx_seq_one_letter_code
_entity_poly.pdbx_strand_id
1 'polypeptide(L)'
;MSGREDTTGPLKARSALVDILKSDPKNTDALVAIIENELKDIRKGDTRSQISDAVKGAASKAKVDKRTMDDLLYWLTETSPDARQMILVQTIEHLLEDESTKESALAALERISSKENVTMVMTWVDRGILKLDQAVFVLLYPDASDALR
;
A
#
# COMPACT_ATOMS: atom_id res chain seq x y z
N MET A 1 0.19 25.21 20.69
CA MET A 1 0.87 25.07 19.38
C MET A 1 1.41 23.64 19.36
N SER A 2 1.10 22.74 18.42
CA SER A 2 1.14 22.91 16.96
C SER A 2 0.33 21.82 16.25
N GLY A 3 -0.88 22.15 15.77
CA GLY A 3 -1.70 21.26 14.94
C GLY A 3 -1.30 21.24 13.46
N ARG A 4 0.00 21.12 13.15
CA ARG A 4 0.53 21.10 11.78
C ARG A 4 1.48 19.93 11.46
N GLU A 5 1.94 19.19 12.46
CA GLU A 5 2.84 18.04 12.23
C GLU A 5 2.05 16.73 11.98
N ASP A 6 0.93 16.51 12.68
CA ASP A 6 0.17 15.25 12.63
C ASP A 6 -0.39 14.90 11.23
N THR A 7 -0.77 15.90 10.42
CA THR A 7 -1.32 15.64 9.07
C THR A 7 -0.26 15.33 8.02
N THR A 8 1.03 15.61 8.31
CA THR A 8 2.13 15.37 7.34
C THR A 8 2.77 14.00 7.49
N GLY A 9 2.58 13.33 8.63
CA GLY A 9 3.13 12.00 8.90
C GLY A 9 2.71 10.95 7.87
N PRO A 10 1.40 10.73 7.64
CA PRO A 10 0.92 9.74 6.67
C PRO A 10 1.38 10.04 5.24
N LEU A 11 1.40 11.32 4.85
CA LEU A 11 1.85 11.73 3.53
C LEU A 11 3.34 11.47 3.30
N LYS A 12 4.17 11.69 4.33
CA LYS A 12 5.60 11.37 4.30
C LYS A 12 5.85 9.88 4.26
N ALA A 13 5.12 9.10 5.06
CA ALA A 13 5.19 7.64 5.03
C ALA A 13 4.81 7.10 3.65
N ARG A 14 3.70 7.58 3.07
CA ARG A 14 3.31 7.26 1.69
C ARG A 14 4.42 7.59 0.69
N SER A 15 4.97 8.80 0.74
CA SER A 15 6.05 9.21 -0.17
C SER A 15 7.27 8.29 -0.05
N ALA A 16 7.69 7.97 1.17
CA ALA A 16 8.81 7.07 1.42
C ALA A 16 8.53 5.65 0.89
N LEU A 17 7.32 5.15 1.09
CA LEU A 17 6.92 3.83 0.58
C LEU A 17 6.91 3.79 -0.94
N VAL A 18 6.38 4.82 -1.59
CA VAL A 18 6.42 4.99 -3.05
C VAL A 18 7.87 4.99 -3.55
N ASP A 19 8.75 5.80 -2.95
CA ASP A 19 10.16 5.89 -3.35
C ASP A 19 10.88 4.53 -3.20
N ILE A 20 10.58 3.79 -2.14
CA ILE A 20 11.10 2.44 -1.91
C ILE A 20 10.60 1.50 -3.01
N LEU A 21 9.29 1.44 -3.24
CA LEU A 21 8.70 0.49 -4.20
C LEU A 21 9.09 0.79 -5.64
N LYS A 22 9.29 2.06 -6.01
CA LYS A 22 9.76 2.46 -7.34
C LYS A 22 11.25 2.18 -7.58
N SER A 23 12.05 2.02 -6.53
CA SER A 23 13.50 1.87 -6.66
C SER A 23 13.94 0.58 -7.35
N ASP A 24 13.11 -0.47 -7.34
CA ASP A 24 13.35 -1.74 -8.02
C ASP A 24 12.01 -2.43 -8.35
N PRO A 25 11.74 -2.81 -9.61
CA PRO A 25 10.55 -3.60 -9.96
C PRO A 25 10.37 -4.90 -9.15
N LYS A 26 11.46 -5.48 -8.62
CA LYS A 26 11.41 -6.65 -7.71
C LYS A 26 10.77 -6.34 -6.36
N ASN A 27 10.59 -5.08 -6.02
CA ASN A 27 9.88 -4.67 -4.80
C ASN A 27 8.37 -4.95 -4.88
N THR A 28 7.87 -5.44 -6.01
CA THR A 28 6.53 -6.05 -6.14
C THR A 28 6.27 -7.09 -5.04
N ASP A 29 7.26 -7.94 -4.72
CA ASP A 29 7.11 -8.96 -3.65
C ASP A 29 6.93 -8.32 -2.27
N ALA A 30 7.60 -7.19 -2.02
CA ALA A 30 7.45 -6.45 -0.78
C ALA A 30 6.07 -5.77 -0.71
N LEU A 31 5.57 -5.21 -1.82
CA LEU A 31 4.21 -4.67 -1.88
C LEU A 31 3.16 -5.74 -1.55
N VAL A 32 3.28 -6.93 -2.17
CA VAL A 32 2.40 -8.07 -1.88
C VAL A 32 2.49 -8.46 -0.41
N ALA A 33 3.70 -8.59 0.15
CA ALA A 33 3.88 -8.96 1.55
C ALA A 33 3.26 -7.92 2.49
N ILE A 34 3.43 -6.62 2.23
CA ILE A 34 2.84 -5.56 3.07
C ILE A 34 1.30 -5.64 3.03
N ILE A 35 0.71 -5.80 1.84
CA ILE A 35 -0.74 -5.91 1.68
C ILE A 35 -1.28 -7.15 2.40
N GLU A 36 -0.71 -8.34 2.16
CA GLU A 36 -1.17 -9.59 2.79
C GLU A 36 -1.13 -9.50 4.32
N ASN A 37 -0.11 -8.84 4.86
CA ASN A 37 0.05 -8.67 6.29
C ASN A 37 -0.98 -7.68 6.86
N GLU A 38 -1.25 -6.56 6.18
CA GLU A 38 -2.35 -5.67 6.58
C GLU A 38 -3.69 -6.41 6.64
N LEU A 39 -3.97 -7.25 5.62
CA LEU A 39 -5.20 -8.04 5.54
C LEU A 39 -5.31 -9.13 6.63
N LYS A 40 -4.18 -9.60 7.17
CA LYS A 40 -4.16 -10.66 8.20
C LYS A 40 -4.48 -10.17 9.63
N ASP A 41 -4.82 -8.90 9.79
CA ASP A 41 -4.90 -8.16 11.07
C ASP A 41 -3.53 -8.10 11.77
N ILE A 42 -2.93 -6.90 11.77
CA ILE A 42 -1.63 -6.62 12.40
C ILE A 42 -1.57 -7.03 13.88
N ARG A 43 -2.71 -7.18 14.57
CA ARG A 43 -2.76 -7.66 15.95
C ARG A 43 -2.38 -9.13 16.12
N LYS A 44 -2.26 -9.91 15.03
CA LYS A 44 -1.70 -11.27 15.06
C LYS A 44 -0.18 -11.20 15.09
N GLY A 45 0.40 -11.87 16.09
CA GLY A 45 1.71 -11.54 16.68
C GLY A 45 2.89 -11.26 15.74
N ASP A 46 3.01 -11.95 14.61
CA ASP A 46 4.18 -11.83 13.72
C ASP A 46 3.99 -10.85 12.55
N THR A 47 2.81 -10.25 12.41
CA THR A 47 2.48 -9.41 11.25
C THR A 47 3.35 -8.13 11.20
N ARG A 48 3.63 -7.53 12.37
CA ARG A 48 4.48 -6.34 12.49
C ARG A 48 5.92 -6.59 12.03
N SER A 49 6.52 -7.71 12.43
CA SER A 49 7.87 -8.06 12.00
C SER A 49 7.90 -8.37 10.51
N GLN A 50 6.89 -9.05 9.99
CA GLN A 50 6.78 -9.36 8.55
C GLN A 50 6.66 -8.11 7.67
N ILE A 51 5.86 -7.11 8.07
CA ILE A 51 5.82 -5.80 7.38
C ILE A 51 7.18 -5.12 7.46
N SER A 52 7.79 -5.12 8.64
CA SER A 52 9.09 -4.47 8.86
C SER A 52 10.19 -5.08 7.98
N ASP A 53 10.22 -6.41 7.86
CA ASP A 53 11.21 -7.13 7.07
C ASP A 53 10.99 -6.94 5.57
N ALA A 54 9.72 -6.92 5.12
CA ALA A 54 9.38 -6.62 3.73
C ALA A 54 9.84 -5.21 3.33
N VAL A 55 9.54 -4.21 4.16
CA VAL A 55 9.93 -2.81 3.92
C VAL A 55 11.46 -2.66 3.94
N LYS A 56 12.15 -3.22 4.94
CA LYS A 56 13.63 -3.18 5.01
C LYS A 56 14.29 -3.89 3.83
N GLY A 57 13.73 -5.02 3.39
CA GLY A 57 14.20 -5.76 2.23
C GLY A 57 14.12 -4.90 0.96
N ALA A 58 12.97 -4.31 0.68
CA ALA A 58 12.76 -3.43 -0.47
C ALA A 58 13.63 -2.16 -0.40
N ALA A 59 13.77 -1.60 0.80
CA ALA A 59 14.53 -0.38 1.02
C ALA A 59 16.04 -0.57 1.01
N SER A 60 16.56 -1.80 1.04
CA SER A 60 18.00 -2.05 0.97
C SER A 60 18.67 -1.44 -0.26
N LYS A 61 17.89 -1.22 -1.33
CA LYS A 61 18.33 -0.56 -2.58
C LYS A 61 17.89 0.90 -2.68
N ALA A 62 16.87 1.29 -1.94
CA ALA A 62 16.44 2.68 -1.85
C ALA A 62 17.35 3.41 -0.86
N LYS A 63 17.94 4.54 -1.24
CA LYS A 63 18.81 5.32 -0.34
C LYS A 63 17.98 6.10 0.70
N VAL A 64 17.17 5.40 1.50
CA VAL A 64 16.31 5.96 2.53
C VAL A 64 17.10 6.02 3.83
N ASP A 65 17.13 7.18 4.48
CA ASP A 65 17.79 7.33 5.76
C ASP A 65 16.99 6.65 6.90
N LYS A 66 17.69 6.38 8.01
CA LYS A 66 17.12 5.65 9.14
C LYS A 66 15.87 6.32 9.72
N ARG A 67 15.82 7.66 9.76
CA ARG A 67 14.68 8.36 10.35
C ARG A 67 13.44 8.18 9.49
N THR A 68 13.56 8.36 8.17
CA THR A 68 12.46 8.11 7.24
C THR A 68 11.99 6.66 7.27
N MET A 69 12.93 5.71 7.43
CA MET A 69 12.60 4.30 7.61
C MET A 69 11.78 4.06 8.89
N ASP A 70 12.27 4.56 10.03
CA ASP A 70 11.61 4.39 11.33
C ASP A 70 10.21 5.04 11.34
N ASP A 71 10.08 6.22 10.72
CA ASP A 71 8.79 6.91 10.55
C ASP A 71 7.82 6.10 9.68
N LEU A 72 8.28 5.57 8.55
CA LEU A 72 7.47 4.71 7.67
C LEU A 72 6.96 3.47 8.41
N LEU A 73 7.85 2.78 9.13
CA LEU A 73 7.49 1.59 9.90
C LEU A 73 6.48 1.91 11.00
N TYR A 74 6.67 3.02 11.73
CA TYR A 74 5.70 3.48 12.72
C TYR A 74 4.31 3.64 12.10
N TRP A 75 4.21 4.33 10.96
CA TRP A 75 2.93 4.54 10.28
C TRP A 75 2.30 3.24 9.80
N LEU A 76 3.09 2.28 9.30
CA LEU A 76 2.60 0.99 8.81
C LEU A 76 2.32 -0.05 9.90
N THR A 77 2.74 0.14 11.15
CA THR A 77 2.55 -0.90 12.19
C THR A 77 1.90 -0.40 13.49
N GLU A 78 2.07 0.87 13.86
CA GLU A 78 1.64 1.39 15.17
C GLU A 78 0.40 2.29 15.09
N THR A 79 -0.09 2.62 13.90
CA THR A 79 -1.22 3.55 13.72
C THR A 79 -2.54 2.83 13.49
N SER A 80 -3.65 3.58 13.41
CA SER A 80 -4.98 2.97 13.22
C SER A 80 -5.09 2.26 11.86
N PRO A 81 -5.96 1.24 11.74
CA PRO A 81 -6.25 0.61 10.46
C PRO A 81 -6.56 1.62 9.35
N ASP A 82 -7.41 2.61 9.62
CA ASP A 82 -7.77 3.65 8.63
C ASP A 82 -6.56 4.41 8.09
N ALA A 83 -5.60 4.75 8.95
CA ALA A 83 -4.38 5.46 8.54
C ALA A 83 -3.50 4.57 7.65
N ARG A 84 -3.37 3.29 8.00
CA ARG A 84 -2.59 2.31 7.21
C ARG A 84 -3.25 2.01 5.87
N GLN A 85 -4.56 1.78 5.87
CA GLN A 85 -5.36 1.58 4.66
C GLN A 85 -5.22 2.76 3.71
N MET A 86 -5.34 3.99 4.22
CA MET A 86 -5.12 5.20 3.43
C MET A 86 -3.71 5.24 2.81
N ILE A 87 -2.67 4.94 3.58
CA ILE A 87 -1.29 4.90 3.07
C ILE A 87 -1.16 3.86 1.96
N LEU A 88 -1.69 2.65 2.14
CA LEU A 88 -1.59 1.58 1.15
C LEU A 88 -2.37 1.88 -0.12
N VAL A 89 -3.63 2.29 0.01
CA VAL A 89 -4.50 2.61 -1.13
C VAL A 89 -3.87 3.71 -1.99
N GLN A 90 -3.45 4.82 -1.36
CA GLN A 90 -2.84 5.93 -2.09
C GLN A 90 -1.45 5.60 -2.65
N THR A 91 -0.71 4.70 -1.99
CA THR A 91 0.58 4.22 -2.53
C THR A 91 0.35 3.44 -3.81
N ILE A 92 -0.59 2.49 -3.80
CA ILE A 92 -0.88 1.65 -4.97
C ILE A 92 -1.51 2.47 -6.09
N GLU A 93 -2.42 3.40 -5.78
CA GLU A 93 -2.95 4.36 -6.74
C GLU A 93 -1.82 5.10 -7.46
N HIS A 94 -0.87 5.68 -6.70
CA HIS A 94 0.28 6.36 -7.28
C HIS A 94 1.14 5.45 -8.18
N LEU A 95 1.34 4.19 -7.78
CA LEU A 95 2.11 3.24 -8.58
C LEU A 95 1.39 2.83 -9.88
N LEU A 96 0.05 2.83 -9.89
CA LEU A 96 -0.78 2.53 -11.05
C LEU A 96 -0.88 3.71 -12.03
N GLU A 97 -0.76 4.95 -11.54
CA GLU A 97 -0.70 6.16 -12.37
C GLU A 97 0.65 6.35 -13.07
N ASP A 98 1.73 5.75 -12.53
CA ASP A 98 3.06 5.80 -13.13
C ASP A 98 3.31 4.61 -14.05
N GLU A 99 3.47 4.89 -15.34
CA GLU A 99 3.75 3.88 -16.39
C GLU A 99 4.97 3.00 -16.10
N SER A 100 5.97 3.49 -15.35
CA SER A 100 7.16 2.69 -14.97
C SER A 100 6.88 1.64 -13.90
N THR A 101 5.80 1.78 -13.12
CA THR A 101 5.45 0.87 -12.02
C THR A 101 4.08 0.22 -12.16
N LYS A 102 3.28 0.65 -13.12
CA LYS A 102 1.91 0.20 -13.34
C LYS A 102 1.79 -1.32 -13.51
N GLU A 103 2.63 -1.93 -14.35
CA GLU A 103 2.61 -3.38 -14.56
C GLU A 103 2.96 -4.16 -13.27
N SER A 104 3.96 -3.69 -12.54
CA SER A 104 4.35 -4.27 -11.24
C SER A 104 3.24 -4.14 -10.20
N ALA A 105 2.57 -2.99 -10.13
CA ALA A 105 1.46 -2.76 -9.21
C ALA A 105 0.23 -3.64 -9.56
N LEU A 106 -0.10 -3.76 -10.85
CA LEU A 106 -1.14 -4.69 -11.32
C LEU A 106 -0.80 -6.12 -10.96
N ALA A 107 0.44 -6.57 -11.22
CA ALA A 107 0.89 -7.91 -10.86
C ALA A 107 0.81 -8.19 -9.36
N ALA A 108 1.09 -7.20 -8.51
CA ALA A 108 0.88 -7.32 -7.06
C ALA A 108 -0.60 -7.51 -6.73
N LEU A 109 -1.50 -6.68 -7.30
CA LEU A 109 -2.93 -6.77 -7.07
C LEU A 109 -3.53 -8.10 -7.56
N GLU A 110 -3.07 -8.63 -8.69
CA GLU A 110 -3.54 -9.91 -9.23
C GLU A 110 -3.22 -11.08 -8.27
N ARG A 111 -2.10 -11.01 -7.55
CA ARG A 111 -1.72 -12.02 -6.54
C ARG A 111 -2.61 -11.97 -5.30
N ILE A 112 -3.15 -10.81 -4.97
CA ILE A 112 -4.03 -10.61 -3.81
C ILE A 112 -5.48 -10.91 -4.15
N SER A 113 -5.97 -10.47 -5.31
CA SER A 113 -7.40 -10.39 -5.63
C SER A 113 -7.84 -11.27 -6.82
N SER A 114 -6.92 -11.98 -7.48
CA SER A 114 -7.05 -12.64 -8.79
C SER A 114 -7.01 -11.72 -10.01
N LYS A 115 -6.56 -12.27 -11.14
CA LYS A 115 -6.48 -11.57 -12.42
C LYS A 115 -7.86 -11.18 -12.96
N GLU A 116 -8.84 -12.06 -12.86
CA GLU A 116 -10.20 -11.76 -13.32
C GLU A 116 -10.78 -10.56 -12.56
N ASN A 117 -10.61 -10.52 -11.23
CA ASN A 117 -11.14 -9.44 -10.41
C ASN A 117 -10.44 -8.10 -10.71
N VAL A 118 -9.11 -8.09 -10.78
CA VAL A 118 -8.34 -6.89 -11.15
C VAL A 118 -8.77 -6.38 -12.53
N THR A 119 -8.88 -7.26 -13.53
CA THR A 119 -9.31 -6.88 -14.88
C THR A 119 -10.71 -6.25 -14.87
N MET A 120 -11.65 -6.85 -14.14
CA MET A 120 -13.02 -6.35 -14.03
C MET A 120 -13.06 -4.96 -13.36
N VAL A 121 -12.38 -4.79 -12.23
CA VAL A 121 -12.37 -3.52 -11.49
C VAL A 121 -11.67 -2.42 -12.28
N MET A 122 -10.55 -2.72 -12.95
CA MET A 122 -9.88 -1.74 -13.82
C MET A 122 -10.74 -1.34 -15.02
N THR A 123 -11.53 -2.27 -15.57
CA THR A 123 -12.53 -1.93 -16.60
C THR A 123 -13.58 -0.95 -16.09
N TRP A 124 -13.95 -1.00 -14.80
CA TRP A 124 -14.84 0.00 -14.20
C TRP A 124 -14.18 1.37 -14.07
N VAL A 125 -12.88 1.42 -13.80
CA VAL A 125 -12.10 2.68 -13.82
C VAL A 125 -12.09 3.28 -15.22
N ASP A 126 -11.78 2.48 -16.24
CA ASP A 126 -11.73 2.94 -17.64
C ASP A 126 -13.08 3.47 -18.14
N ARG A 127 -14.18 2.95 -17.58
CA ARG A 127 -15.55 3.40 -17.89
C ARG A 127 -16.02 4.58 -17.04
N GLY A 128 -15.18 5.08 -16.13
CA GLY A 128 -15.51 6.17 -15.22
C GLY A 128 -16.55 5.79 -14.14
N ILE A 129 -16.74 4.49 -13.89
CA ILE A 129 -17.67 3.98 -12.87
C ILE A 129 -17.03 4.13 -11.48
N LEU A 130 -15.74 3.84 -11.37
CA LEU A 130 -14.95 4.02 -10.15
C LEU A 130 -13.78 4.96 -10.42
N LYS A 131 -13.36 5.69 -9.38
CA LYS A 131 -12.04 6.30 -9.33
C LYS A 131 -10.97 5.24 -8.97
N LEU A 132 -9.70 5.55 -9.23
CA LEU A 132 -8.61 4.60 -9.04
C LEU A 132 -8.39 4.24 -7.55
N ASP A 133 -8.43 5.22 -6.65
CA ASP A 133 -8.46 5.01 -5.19
C ASP A 133 -9.59 4.05 -4.75
N GLN A 134 -10.80 4.25 -5.29
CA GLN A 134 -11.96 3.40 -5.00
C GLN A 134 -11.76 1.97 -5.52
N ALA A 135 -11.22 1.82 -6.72
CA ALA A 135 -10.89 0.54 -7.32
C ALA A 135 -9.84 -0.22 -6.49
N VAL A 136 -8.77 0.44 -6.08
CA VAL A 136 -7.74 -0.14 -5.21
C VAL A 136 -8.36 -0.58 -3.88
N PHE A 137 -9.18 0.26 -3.25
CA PHE A 137 -9.87 -0.10 -2.01
C PHE A 137 -10.71 -1.37 -2.15
N VAL A 138 -11.53 -1.48 -3.21
CA VAL A 138 -12.36 -2.67 -3.49
C VAL A 138 -11.50 -3.92 -3.71
N LEU A 139 -10.37 -3.80 -4.41
CA LEU A 139 -9.48 -4.93 -4.67
C LEU A 139 -8.79 -5.46 -3.42
N LEU A 140 -8.49 -4.57 -2.47
CA LEU A 140 -7.83 -4.93 -1.21
C LEU A 140 -8.82 -5.42 -0.15
N TYR A 141 -10.02 -4.83 -0.07
CA TYR A 141 -10.97 -5.06 1.02
C TYR A 141 -12.33 -5.51 0.47
N PRO A 142 -12.43 -6.70 -0.16
CA PRO A 142 -13.67 -7.16 -0.79
C PRO A 142 -14.83 -7.26 0.22
N ASP A 143 -14.55 -7.70 1.45
CA ASP A 143 -15.54 -7.84 2.54
C ASP A 143 -15.98 -6.50 3.15
N ALA A 144 -15.25 -5.40 2.93
CA ALA A 144 -15.69 -4.07 3.39
C ALA A 144 -16.96 -3.61 2.64
N SER A 145 -17.26 -4.21 1.50
CA SER A 145 -18.54 -4.03 0.79
C SER A 145 -19.73 -4.52 1.61
N ASP A 146 -19.55 -5.54 2.47
CA ASP A 146 -20.58 -6.00 3.41
C ASP A 146 -20.69 -5.10 4.65
N ALA A 147 -19.67 -4.30 4.97
CA ALA A 147 -19.73 -3.28 6.02
C ALA A 147 -20.45 -1.99 5.60
N LEU A 148 -20.74 -1.83 4.30
CA LEU A 148 -21.53 -0.74 3.72
C LEU A 148 -23.02 -1.11 3.53
N ARG A 149 -23.45 -2.29 4.01
CA ARG A 149 -24.85 -2.73 4.07
C ARG A 149 -25.53 -2.33 5.37
#